data_AF-A0A356TR26-F1
#
_entry.id   AF-A0A356TR26-F1
#
_cell.length_a   1.000
_cell.length_b   1.000
_cell.length_c   1.000
_cell.angle_alpha   90.00
_cell.angle_beta   90.00
_cell.angle_gamma   90.00
#
_symmetry.space_group_name_H-M   'P 1'
#
loop_
_entity.id
_entity.type
_entity.pdbx_description
1 polymer ?
#
loop_
_entity_poly.entity_id
_entity_poly.type
_entity_poly.pdbx_seq_one_letter_code
_entity_poly.pdbx_strand_id
1 'polypeptide(L)'
;LAWVTELWDIFARLEMERPKRFVDYYARMTRRDIGRLAEWDRAENAGRIFHPWRPFRHPQLGQVELGGLDGRVGLQNPSYEALPGICDRHAQHLLRVAAMAPRVVVAEIQHERVGDATVLTAVIENRGYLPTHGVHAAKDHPFAEPLWADVICEDGLTLAHDDEAHREVGHLEGWGRGRFDSSQAIFFQRSEGSVSRRKLRWTLHGSGALTLVIGGCRTGWIEQRVTIGEAAT
;
A
#
# COMPACT_ATOMS: atom_id res chain seq x y z
N LEU A 1 -1.32 -1.31 -4.91
CA LEU A 1 -1.85 0.06 -4.86
C LEU A 1 -0.80 0.96 -5.48
N ALA A 2 -1.21 1.92 -6.31
CA ALA A 2 -0.30 2.89 -6.90
C ALA A 2 -0.78 4.28 -6.51
N TRP A 3 0.15 5.12 -6.06
CA TRP A 3 -0.11 6.51 -5.74
C TRP A 3 0.91 7.38 -6.45
N VAL A 4 0.41 8.50 -6.97
CA VAL A 4 1.24 9.62 -7.41
C VAL A 4 0.87 10.76 -6.48
N THR A 5 1.83 11.16 -5.65
CA THR A 5 1.67 12.30 -4.76
C THR A 5 2.43 13.46 -5.37
N GLU A 6 1.78 14.60 -5.58
CA GLU A 6 2.45 15.86 -5.92
C GLU A 6 2.33 16.77 -4.69
N LEU A 7 3.47 17.06 -4.06
CA LEU A 7 3.55 17.92 -2.87
C LEU A 7 4.23 19.26 -3.16
N TRP A 8 4.69 19.46 -4.40
CA TRP A 8 5.15 20.74 -4.92
C TRP A 8 3.99 21.47 -5.61
N ASP A 9 3.63 22.62 -5.06
CA ASP A 9 2.66 23.50 -5.66
C ASP A 9 3.22 24.92 -5.62
N ILE A 10 3.76 25.34 -6.76
CA ILE A 10 4.27 26.70 -6.96
C ILE A 10 3.13 27.71 -7.01
N PHE A 11 1.97 27.36 -7.55
CA PHE A 11 0.83 28.27 -7.66
C PHE A 11 0.27 28.63 -6.29
N ALA A 12 0.17 27.64 -5.39
CA ALA A 12 -0.19 27.87 -4.00
C ALA A 12 0.82 28.77 -3.27
N ARG A 13 2.12 28.64 -3.56
CA ARG A 13 3.18 29.50 -3.00
C ARG A 13 3.12 30.94 -3.50
N LEU A 14 2.67 31.12 -4.74
CA LEU A 14 2.39 32.45 -5.31
C LEU A 14 1.03 33.03 -4.88
N GLU A 15 0.33 32.32 -3.97
CA GLU A 15 -0.99 32.67 -3.45
C GLU A 15 -2.02 32.89 -4.58
N MET A 16 -1.93 32.06 -5.63
CA MET A 16 -2.87 32.11 -6.74
C MET A 16 -4.18 31.42 -6.36
N GLU A 17 -5.30 32.00 -6.80
CA GLU A 17 -6.61 31.38 -6.62
C GLU A 17 -6.69 30.06 -7.41
N ARG A 18 -7.19 29.01 -6.77
CA ARG A 18 -7.28 27.69 -7.39
C ARG A 18 -8.36 27.64 -8.47
N PRO A 19 -8.00 27.52 -9.76
CA PRO A 19 -8.99 27.45 -10.83
C PRO A 19 -9.69 26.09 -10.83
N LYS A 20 -10.86 26.04 -11.48
CA LYS A 20 -11.62 24.79 -11.66
C LYS A 20 -10.83 23.72 -12.43
N ARG A 21 -10.04 24.11 -13.44
CA ARG A 21 -9.18 23.21 -14.20
C ARG A 21 -7.72 23.56 -13.94
N PHE A 22 -6.91 22.57 -13.57
CA PHE A 22 -5.49 22.79 -13.27
C PHE A 22 -4.72 23.44 -14.42
N VAL A 23 -5.02 23.07 -15.67
CA VAL A 23 -4.39 23.65 -16.88
C VAL A 23 -4.62 25.16 -17.01
N ASP A 24 -5.67 25.71 -16.39
CA ASP A 24 -5.96 27.13 -16.44
C ASP A 24 -4.89 27.96 -15.69
N TYR A 25 -4.12 27.38 -14.77
CA TYR A 25 -2.96 28.08 -14.18
C TYR A 25 -1.98 28.50 -15.27
N TYR A 26 -1.58 27.58 -16.15
CA TYR A 26 -0.60 27.86 -17.21
C TYR A 26 -1.16 28.78 -18.29
N ALA A 27 -2.42 28.60 -18.67
CA ALA A 27 -3.03 29.36 -19.76
C ALA A 27 -3.39 30.81 -19.39
N ARG A 28 -3.49 31.12 -18.10
CA ARG A 28 -4.04 32.40 -17.61
C ARG A 28 -3.09 33.19 -16.72
N MET A 29 -1.82 32.80 -16.60
CA MET A 29 -0.83 33.61 -15.85
C MET A 29 -0.77 35.02 -16.44
N THR A 30 -1.06 36.00 -15.59
CA THR A 30 -0.94 37.41 -15.95
C THR A 30 0.51 37.86 -15.83
N ARG A 31 0.84 39.04 -16.38
CA ARG A 31 2.16 39.67 -16.15
C ARG A 31 2.46 39.87 -14.67
N ARG A 32 1.43 40.13 -13.85
CA ARG A 32 1.57 40.27 -12.40
C ARG A 32 2.01 38.95 -11.76
N ASP A 33 1.42 37.83 -12.18
CA ASP A 33 1.75 36.50 -11.65
C ASP A 33 3.18 36.09 -12.02
N ILE A 34 3.61 36.40 -13.25
CA ILE A 34 4.99 36.20 -13.70
C ILE A 34 5.95 37.08 -12.87
N GLY A 35 5.58 38.32 -12.59
CA GLY A 35 6.34 39.23 -11.71
C GLY A 35 6.52 38.64 -10.30
N ARG A 36 5.45 38.12 -9.70
CA ARG A 36 5.51 37.42 -8.41
C ARG A 36 6.38 36.18 -8.46
N LEU A 37 6.30 35.38 -9.52
CA LEU A 37 7.17 34.22 -9.71
C LEU A 37 8.64 34.63 -9.77
N ALA A 38 8.97 35.74 -10.43
CA ALA A 38 10.34 36.26 -10.50
C ALA A 38 10.83 36.82 -9.14
N GLU A 39 9.95 37.44 -8.36
CA GLU A 39 10.24 37.87 -6.99
C GLU A 39 10.53 36.68 -6.09
N TRP A 40 9.65 35.67 -6.11
CA TRP A 40 9.82 34.42 -5.38
C TRP A 40 11.10 33.69 -5.80
N ASP A 41 11.38 33.59 -7.10
CA ASP A 41 12.57 32.92 -7.62
C ASP A 41 13.85 33.52 -7.05
N ARG A 42 13.94 34.86 -7.00
CA ARG A 42 15.08 35.56 -6.42
C ARG A 42 15.18 35.36 -4.90
N ALA A 43 14.06 35.38 -4.21
CA ALA A 43 14.04 35.33 -2.74
C ALA A 43 14.25 33.92 -2.17
N GLU A 44 13.67 32.90 -2.79
CA GLU A 44 13.53 31.56 -2.21
C GLU A 44 14.11 30.43 -3.07
N ASN A 45 14.48 30.71 -4.32
CA ASN A 45 15.01 29.72 -5.26
C ASN A 45 16.36 30.11 -5.88
N ALA A 46 17.00 31.15 -5.34
CA ALA A 46 18.31 31.66 -5.77
C ALA A 46 18.39 32.06 -7.26
N GLY A 47 17.29 32.53 -7.86
CA GLY A 47 17.25 33.01 -9.24
C GLY A 47 17.47 31.92 -10.30
N ARG A 48 16.99 30.70 -10.03
CA ARG A 48 17.19 29.54 -10.91
C ARG A 48 16.14 29.40 -12.01
N ILE A 49 15.05 30.17 -11.97
CA ILE A 49 14.03 30.17 -13.03
C ILE A 49 14.38 31.20 -14.10
N PHE A 50 14.67 32.44 -13.73
CA PHE A 50 14.88 33.53 -14.68
C PHE A 50 16.35 33.89 -14.81
N HIS A 51 16.96 33.47 -15.92
CA HIS A 51 18.35 33.77 -16.23
C HIS A 51 18.48 34.99 -17.13
N PRO A 52 19.45 35.90 -16.86
CA PRO A 52 19.76 36.97 -17.78
C PRO A 52 20.25 36.38 -19.12
N TRP A 53 19.82 36.99 -20.22
CA TRP A 53 20.34 36.68 -21.54
C TRP A 53 21.81 37.11 -21.62
N ARG A 54 22.66 36.22 -22.12
CA ARG A 54 24.07 36.49 -22.36
C ARG A 54 24.48 36.08 -23.78
N PRO A 55 25.38 36.84 -24.43
CA PRO A 55 25.89 36.46 -25.73
C PRO A 55 26.70 35.16 -25.64
N PHE A 56 26.60 34.33 -26.66
CA PHE A 56 27.31 33.07 -26.79
C PHE A 56 27.65 32.78 -28.26
N ARG A 57 28.81 32.18 -28.52
CA ARG A 57 29.21 31.76 -29.87
C ARG A 57 29.08 30.26 -30.01
N HIS A 58 27.99 29.80 -30.62
CA HIS A 58 27.74 28.39 -30.85
C HIS A 58 28.57 27.87 -32.04
N PRO A 59 29.21 26.68 -31.94
CA PRO A 59 30.09 26.15 -32.99
C PRO A 59 29.45 26.05 -34.39
N GLN A 60 28.15 25.75 -34.46
CA GLN A 60 27.42 25.63 -35.74
C GLN A 60 26.56 26.86 -36.08
N LEU A 61 26.10 27.62 -35.07
CA LEU A 61 25.07 28.66 -35.28
C LEU A 61 25.64 30.08 -35.27
N GLY A 62 26.92 30.26 -34.93
CA GLY A 62 27.51 31.60 -34.83
C GLY A 62 27.07 32.32 -33.55
N GLN A 63 26.73 33.61 -33.65
CA GLN A 63 26.31 34.41 -32.49
C GLN A 63 24.87 34.12 -32.11
N VAL A 64 24.64 33.72 -30.86
CA VAL A 64 23.32 33.47 -30.25
C VAL A 64 23.30 34.02 -28.83
N GLU A 65 22.12 34.05 -28.20
CA GLU A 65 21.98 34.39 -26.78
C GLU A 65 21.53 33.17 -25.97
N LEU A 66 22.06 33.00 -24.76
CA LEU A 66 21.68 31.96 -23.81
C LEU A 66 21.10 32.59 -22.56
N GLY A 67 19.95 32.12 -22.10
CA GLY A 67 19.25 32.64 -20.93
C GLY A 67 17.77 32.36 -21.02
N GLY A 68 16.96 33.23 -20.41
CA GLY A 68 15.52 33.07 -20.39
C GLY A 68 15.07 32.18 -19.23
N LEU A 69 14.05 31.36 -19.47
CA LEU A 69 13.35 30.60 -18.44
C LEU A 69 13.85 29.15 -18.39
N ASP A 70 14.40 28.73 -17.25
CA ASP A 70 14.63 27.32 -16.90
C ASP A 70 13.59 26.89 -15.84
N GLY A 71 12.58 26.14 -16.25
CA GLY A 71 11.48 25.74 -15.37
C GLY A 71 11.82 24.58 -14.43
N ARG A 72 13.01 23.99 -14.51
CA ARG A 72 13.27 22.69 -13.85
C ARG A 72 13.28 22.79 -12.33
N VAL A 73 13.88 23.84 -11.76
CA VAL A 73 14.02 24.03 -10.32
C VAL A 73 13.23 25.26 -9.90
N GLY A 74 12.22 25.07 -9.06
CA GLY A 74 11.27 26.09 -8.61
C GLY A 74 9.91 26.05 -9.33
N LEU A 75 9.86 25.83 -10.65
CA LEU A 75 8.57 25.75 -11.36
C LEU A 75 8.03 24.31 -11.41
N GLN A 76 8.77 23.41 -12.06
CA GLN A 76 8.37 22.00 -12.24
C GLN A 76 8.72 21.13 -11.03
N ASN A 77 9.88 21.37 -10.42
CA ASN A 77 10.33 20.68 -9.21
C ASN A 77 10.55 21.70 -8.10
N PRO A 78 10.63 21.26 -6.83
CA PRO A 78 10.95 22.13 -5.71
C PRO A 78 12.28 22.88 -5.89
N SER A 79 12.40 24.01 -5.18
CA SER A 79 13.73 24.56 -4.90
C SER A 79 14.55 23.55 -4.08
N TYR A 80 15.87 23.61 -4.19
CA TYR A 80 16.75 22.72 -3.42
C TYR A 80 16.58 22.92 -1.92
N GLU A 81 16.24 24.14 -1.51
CA GLU A 81 15.99 24.54 -0.15
C GLU A 81 14.68 23.93 0.39
N ALA A 82 13.65 23.79 -0.45
CA ALA A 82 12.37 23.18 -0.08
C ALA A 82 12.36 21.65 -0.19
N LEU A 83 13.29 21.06 -0.96
CA LEU A 83 13.33 19.64 -1.29
C LEU A 83 13.37 18.72 -0.06
N PRO A 84 14.22 18.94 0.98
CA PRO A 84 14.27 18.07 2.15
C PRO A 84 12.92 17.93 2.85
N GLY A 85 12.23 19.04 3.11
CA GLY A 85 10.92 19.02 3.77
C GLY A 85 9.83 18.36 2.92
N ILE A 86 9.96 18.36 1.60
CA ILE A 86 9.07 17.63 0.69
C ILE A 86 9.35 16.14 0.77
N CYS A 87 10.62 15.73 0.72
CA CYS A 87 11.03 14.34 0.93
C CYS A 87 10.51 13.79 2.26
N ASP A 88 10.61 14.55 3.35
CA ASP A 88 10.10 14.15 4.66
C ASP A 88 8.59 13.92 4.64
N ARG A 89 7.81 14.83 4.06
CA ARG A 89 6.35 14.67 3.94
C ARG A 89 5.97 13.50 3.04
N HIS A 90 6.71 13.26 1.95
CA HIS A 90 6.53 12.08 1.11
C HIS A 90 6.81 10.80 1.89
N ALA A 91 7.92 10.73 2.63
CA ALA A 91 8.27 9.58 3.43
C ALA A 91 7.19 9.29 4.49
N GLN A 92 6.72 10.32 5.21
CA GLN A 92 5.63 10.18 6.18
C GLN A 92 4.33 9.69 5.54
N HIS A 93 3.98 10.22 4.37
CA HIS A 93 2.80 9.76 3.62
C HIS A 93 2.93 8.29 3.23
N LEU A 94 4.07 7.88 2.65
CA LEU A 94 4.32 6.51 2.24
C LEU A 94 4.35 5.54 3.41
N LEU A 95 4.92 5.93 4.56
CA LEU A 95 4.90 5.11 5.78
C LEU A 95 3.48 4.95 6.33
N ARG A 96 2.67 6.02 6.32
CA ARG A 96 1.26 5.93 6.71
C ARG A 96 0.49 4.99 5.81
N VAL A 97 0.78 5.03 4.52
CA VAL A 97 0.19 4.14 3.52
C VAL A 97 0.64 2.70 3.72
N ALA A 98 1.92 2.45 3.97
CA ALA A 98 2.45 1.12 4.29
C ALA A 98 1.82 0.55 5.57
N ALA A 99 1.59 1.38 6.58
CA ALA A 99 0.90 0.99 7.81
C ALA A 99 -0.57 0.57 7.59
N MET A 100 -1.17 0.92 6.44
CA MET A 100 -2.51 0.44 6.07
C MET A 100 -2.49 -0.95 5.43
N ALA A 101 -1.32 -1.52 5.11
CA ALA A 101 -1.23 -2.82 4.44
C ALA A 101 -1.96 -3.93 5.22
N PRO A 102 -2.41 -5.00 4.52
CA PRO A 102 -2.95 -6.17 5.19
C PRO A 102 -1.94 -6.75 6.17
N ARG A 103 -2.41 -7.20 7.33
CA ARG A 103 -1.59 -7.84 8.36
C ARG A 103 -2.21 -9.19 8.71
N VAL A 104 -1.80 -10.21 7.99
CA VAL A 104 -2.26 -11.59 8.18
C VAL A 104 -1.59 -12.19 9.40
N VAL A 105 -2.37 -12.82 10.27
CA VAL A 105 -1.90 -13.53 11.46
C VAL A 105 -2.66 -14.84 11.64
N VAL A 106 -2.05 -15.81 12.31
CA VAL A 106 -2.79 -16.91 12.93
C VAL A 106 -3.31 -16.41 14.27
N ALA A 107 -4.59 -16.10 14.34
CA ALA A 107 -5.21 -15.52 15.52
C ALA A 107 -5.42 -16.54 16.63
N GLU A 108 -5.68 -17.79 16.25
CA GLU A 108 -6.01 -18.89 17.16
C GLU A 108 -5.60 -20.22 16.54
N ILE A 109 -5.02 -21.08 17.36
CA ILE A 109 -4.78 -22.49 17.06
C ILE A 109 -5.31 -23.31 18.22
N GLN A 110 -6.12 -24.31 17.89
CA GLN A 110 -6.65 -25.29 18.84
C GLN A 110 -6.55 -26.67 18.21
N HIS A 111 -6.32 -27.69 19.01
CA HIS A 111 -6.45 -29.06 18.57
C HIS A 111 -7.20 -29.86 19.62
N GLU A 112 -8.10 -30.72 19.16
CA GLU A 112 -8.88 -31.60 20.03
C GLU A 112 -8.83 -33.04 19.50
N ARG A 113 -8.85 -33.99 20.43
CA ARG A 113 -8.89 -35.42 20.09
C ARG A 113 -10.33 -35.82 19.77
N VAL A 114 -10.54 -36.44 18.62
CA VAL A 114 -11.83 -36.98 18.18
C VAL A 114 -11.63 -38.43 17.76
N GLY A 115 -11.91 -39.36 18.68
CA GLY A 115 -11.67 -40.79 18.46
C GLY A 115 -10.17 -41.09 18.34
N ASP A 116 -9.78 -41.67 17.21
CA ASP A 116 -8.40 -42.01 16.87
C ASP A 116 -7.67 -40.92 16.05
N ALA A 117 -8.35 -39.81 15.76
CA ALA A 117 -7.80 -38.64 15.07
C ALA A 117 -7.74 -37.38 15.94
N THR A 118 -6.96 -36.39 15.53
CA THR A 118 -6.88 -35.06 16.14
C THR A 118 -7.35 -34.03 15.13
N VAL A 119 -8.32 -33.19 15.52
CA VAL A 119 -8.80 -32.08 14.70
C VAL A 119 -8.04 -30.82 15.07
N LEU A 120 -7.18 -30.35 14.17
CA LEU A 120 -6.53 -29.04 14.28
C LEU A 120 -7.44 -27.97 13.68
N THR A 121 -7.72 -26.92 14.44
CA THR A 121 -8.44 -25.72 14.00
C THR A 121 -7.50 -24.52 14.03
N ALA A 122 -7.40 -23.80 12.92
CA ALA A 122 -6.69 -22.52 12.86
C ALA A 122 -7.63 -21.39 12.40
N VAL A 123 -7.52 -20.22 13.02
CA VAL A 123 -8.22 -19.00 12.60
C VAL A 123 -7.22 -18.02 12.00
N ILE A 124 -7.37 -17.75 10.71
CA ILE A 124 -6.56 -16.78 9.98
C ILE A 124 -7.28 -15.45 10.00
N GLU A 125 -6.59 -14.37 10.38
CA GLU A 125 -7.18 -13.04 10.51
C GLU A 125 -6.33 -12.00 9.79
N ASN A 126 -6.99 -11.07 9.10
CA ASN A 126 -6.37 -9.83 8.66
C ASN A 126 -6.64 -8.72 9.69
N ARG A 127 -5.59 -8.29 10.40
CA ARG A 127 -5.62 -7.16 11.35
C ARG A 127 -5.25 -5.81 10.71
N GLY A 128 -4.97 -5.80 9.42
CA GLY A 128 -4.61 -4.61 8.65
C GLY A 128 -5.82 -3.77 8.24
N TYR A 129 -5.57 -2.52 7.82
CA TYR A 129 -6.63 -1.62 7.35
C TYR A 129 -7.17 -2.09 6.00
N LEU A 130 -6.26 -2.39 5.05
CA LEU A 130 -6.61 -2.81 3.71
C LEU A 130 -6.98 -4.29 3.64
N PRO A 131 -7.86 -4.68 2.71
CA PRO A 131 -8.11 -6.08 2.42
C PRO A 131 -6.91 -6.73 1.72
N THR A 132 -6.81 -8.05 1.83
CA THR A 132 -5.74 -8.84 1.22
C THR A 132 -5.71 -8.77 -0.31
N HIS A 133 -6.84 -8.46 -0.96
CA HIS A 133 -6.93 -8.17 -2.40
C HIS A 133 -6.58 -6.71 -2.77
N GLY A 134 -6.23 -5.87 -1.79
CA GLY A 134 -5.86 -4.46 -1.99
C GLY A 134 -7.05 -3.53 -2.27
N VAL A 135 -7.61 -3.59 -3.48
CA VAL A 135 -8.80 -2.81 -3.87
C VAL A 135 -9.91 -3.75 -4.32
N HIS A 136 -11.17 -3.44 -4.05
CA HIS A 136 -12.29 -4.33 -4.40
C HIS A 136 -12.38 -4.62 -5.89
N ALA A 137 -12.13 -3.62 -6.75
CA ALA A 137 -12.13 -3.81 -8.20
C ALA A 137 -11.06 -4.81 -8.69
N ALA A 138 -10.02 -5.10 -7.91
CA ALA A 138 -8.98 -6.06 -8.27
C ALA A 138 -9.33 -7.51 -7.89
N LYS A 139 -10.33 -7.73 -7.03
CA LYS A 139 -10.60 -9.01 -6.37
C LYS A 139 -10.84 -10.16 -7.35
N ASP A 140 -11.50 -9.87 -8.47
CA ASP A 140 -11.88 -10.89 -9.46
C ASP A 140 -10.83 -11.07 -10.57
N HIS A 141 -9.67 -10.40 -10.46
CA HIS A 141 -8.60 -10.51 -11.44
C HIS A 141 -7.58 -11.59 -11.05
N PRO A 142 -7.02 -12.34 -12.02
CA PRO A 142 -6.07 -13.43 -11.74
C PRO A 142 -4.83 -13.03 -10.94
N PHE A 143 -4.40 -11.77 -11.07
CA PHE A 143 -3.23 -11.28 -10.33
C PHE A 143 -3.52 -11.04 -8.84
N ALA A 144 -4.79 -10.98 -8.42
CA ALA A 144 -5.18 -10.85 -7.02
C ALA A 144 -5.33 -12.24 -6.41
N GLU A 145 -4.21 -12.93 -6.26
CA GLU A 145 -4.20 -14.28 -5.69
C GLU A 145 -4.74 -14.28 -4.25
N PRO A 146 -5.54 -15.31 -3.88
CA PRO A 146 -6.03 -15.48 -2.53
C PRO A 146 -4.88 -15.83 -1.57
N LEU A 147 -5.21 -15.86 -0.27
CA LEU A 147 -4.33 -16.49 0.70
C LEU A 147 -4.44 -18.01 0.59
N TRP A 148 -3.32 -18.68 0.81
CA TRP A 148 -3.17 -20.13 0.89
C TRP A 148 -2.73 -20.54 2.29
N ALA A 149 -3.04 -21.78 2.67
CA ALA A 149 -2.59 -22.42 3.89
C ALA A 149 -2.02 -23.81 3.53
N ASP A 150 -0.74 -23.99 3.81
CA ASP A 150 -0.02 -25.24 3.66
C ASP A 150 0.21 -25.89 5.02
N VAL A 151 0.01 -27.21 5.11
CA VAL A 151 0.31 -28.01 6.29
C VAL A 151 1.41 -28.99 5.96
N ILE A 152 2.55 -28.84 6.63
CA ILE A 152 3.72 -29.69 6.48
C ILE A 152 3.87 -30.50 7.77
N CYS A 153 3.51 -31.77 7.73
CA CYS A 153 3.66 -32.67 8.87
C CYS A 153 5.10 -33.21 8.95
N GLU A 154 5.56 -33.41 10.18
CA GLU A 154 6.82 -34.13 10.45
C GLU A 154 6.55 -35.62 10.72
N ASP A 155 7.63 -36.39 10.82
CA ASP A 155 7.58 -37.82 11.12
C ASP A 155 6.70 -38.10 12.36
N GLY A 156 5.79 -39.08 12.21
CA GLY A 156 4.85 -39.48 13.26
C GLY A 156 3.48 -38.80 13.20
N LEU A 157 3.31 -37.80 12.33
CA LEU A 157 2.04 -37.12 12.11
C LEU A 157 1.66 -37.14 10.63
N THR A 158 0.42 -37.47 10.28
CA THR A 158 -0.07 -37.44 8.90
C THR A 158 -1.43 -36.76 8.81
N LEU A 159 -1.70 -36.13 7.67
CA LEU A 159 -3.05 -35.67 7.34
C LEU A 159 -3.93 -36.88 7.02
N ALA A 160 -5.21 -36.81 7.36
CA ALA A 160 -6.20 -37.81 6.93
C ALA A 160 -6.42 -37.77 5.41
N HIS A 161 -6.22 -36.59 4.80
CA HIS A 161 -6.44 -36.30 3.40
C HIS A 161 -5.29 -35.44 2.87
N ASP A 162 -4.42 -36.03 2.05
CA ASP A 162 -3.23 -35.34 1.51
C ASP A 162 -3.60 -34.16 0.59
N ASP A 163 -4.76 -34.20 -0.05
CA ASP A 163 -5.29 -33.09 -0.85
C ASP A 163 -5.71 -31.87 0.00
N GLU A 164 -5.82 -32.02 1.31
CA GLU A 164 -6.02 -30.92 2.26
C GLU A 164 -4.70 -30.29 2.75
N ALA A 165 -3.54 -30.78 2.28
CA ALA A 165 -2.23 -30.22 2.63
C ALA A 165 -2.04 -28.80 2.10
N HIS A 166 -2.67 -28.43 0.98
CA HIS A 166 -2.65 -27.10 0.39
C HIS A 166 -4.09 -26.60 0.21
N ARG A 167 -4.50 -25.56 0.96
CA ARG A 167 -5.89 -25.08 0.97
C ARG A 167 -6.00 -23.60 0.74
N GLU A 168 -7.02 -23.23 -0.03
CA GLU A 168 -7.38 -21.83 -0.21
C GLU A 168 -8.04 -21.27 1.07
N VAL A 169 -7.45 -20.22 1.62
CA VAL A 169 -8.04 -19.40 2.69
C VAL A 169 -9.02 -18.39 2.06
N GLY A 170 -8.69 -17.90 0.87
CA GLY A 170 -9.43 -16.87 0.14
C GLY A 170 -8.93 -15.46 0.47
N HIS A 171 -9.72 -14.45 0.13
CA HIS A 171 -9.44 -13.08 0.55
C HIS A 171 -10.07 -12.74 1.89
N LEU A 172 -9.28 -12.11 2.74
CA LEU A 172 -9.72 -11.49 3.99
C LEU A 172 -9.85 -9.98 3.82
N GLU A 173 -10.97 -9.44 4.28
CA GLU A 173 -11.20 -8.01 4.37
C GLU A 173 -10.34 -7.37 5.48
N GLY A 174 -10.07 -6.08 5.35
CA GLY A 174 -9.44 -5.29 6.43
C GLY A 174 -10.49 -4.63 7.33
N TRP A 175 -10.06 -4.02 8.42
CA TRP A 175 -10.97 -3.22 9.26
C TRP A 175 -11.33 -1.87 8.63
N GLY A 176 -10.53 -1.41 7.66
CA GLY A 176 -10.75 -0.18 6.92
C GLY A 176 -11.72 -0.39 5.77
N ARG A 177 -12.95 0.11 5.91
CA ARG A 177 -13.99 -0.03 4.88
C ARG A 177 -14.23 1.22 4.03
N GLY A 178 -13.41 2.26 4.22
CA GLY A 178 -13.53 3.52 3.50
C GLY A 178 -14.67 4.41 4.02
N ARG A 179 -14.67 5.66 3.57
CA ARG A 179 -15.68 6.66 3.95
C ARG A 179 -16.97 6.39 3.16
N PHE A 180 -18.12 6.43 3.84
CA PHE A 180 -19.46 6.19 3.27
C PHE A 180 -19.78 4.74 2.90
N ASP A 181 -19.06 3.77 3.47
CA ASP A 181 -19.53 2.39 3.43
C ASP A 181 -20.88 2.28 4.15
N SER A 182 -21.92 1.98 3.38
CA SER A 182 -23.30 1.86 3.87
C SER A 182 -23.52 0.59 4.69
N SER A 183 -22.59 -0.36 4.70
CA SER A 183 -22.64 -1.56 5.56
C SER A 183 -22.63 -1.21 7.05
N GLN A 184 -22.15 -0.01 7.41
CA GLN A 184 -22.11 0.50 8.79
C GLN A 184 -23.25 1.50 9.09
N ALA A 185 -24.18 1.71 8.15
CA ALA A 185 -25.29 2.62 8.39
C ALA A 185 -26.21 2.05 9.47
N ILE A 186 -26.42 2.83 10.54
CA ILE A 186 -27.21 2.44 11.73
C ILE A 186 -28.64 2.01 11.42
N PHE A 187 -29.16 2.34 10.24
CA PHE A 187 -30.52 1.98 9.79
C PHE A 187 -30.58 0.60 9.11
N PHE A 188 -29.45 0.00 8.76
CA PHE A 188 -29.37 -1.34 8.18
C PHE A 188 -28.68 -2.29 9.17
N GLN A 189 -29.47 -3.00 9.96
CA GLN A 189 -28.99 -4.02 10.92
C GLN A 189 -28.60 -5.32 10.20
N ARG A 190 -27.63 -5.25 9.30
CA ARG A 190 -27.09 -6.40 8.56
C ARG A 190 -25.63 -6.59 8.93
N SER A 191 -25.26 -7.83 9.21
CA SER A 191 -23.86 -8.24 9.37
C SER A 191 -23.45 -9.03 8.12
N GLU A 192 -22.28 -8.74 7.58
CA GLU A 192 -21.65 -9.58 6.54
C GLU A 192 -20.97 -10.82 7.14
N GLY A 193 -21.11 -11.03 8.45
CA GLY A 193 -20.40 -12.07 9.19
C GLY A 193 -18.92 -11.75 9.34
N SER A 194 -18.11 -12.81 9.51
CA SER A 194 -16.67 -12.70 9.67
C SER A 194 -15.95 -12.61 8.33
N VAL A 195 -15.83 -11.39 7.80
CA VAL A 195 -15.14 -11.17 6.51
C VAL A 195 -13.63 -10.96 6.64
N SER A 196 -13.14 -10.61 7.84
CA SER A 196 -11.72 -10.43 8.14
C SER A 196 -11.05 -11.68 8.71
N ARG A 197 -11.82 -12.75 8.97
CA ARG A 197 -11.30 -14.01 9.50
C ARG A 197 -11.83 -15.23 8.75
N ARG A 198 -10.99 -16.24 8.60
CA ARG A 198 -11.33 -17.56 8.06
C ARG A 198 -10.89 -18.64 9.03
N LYS A 199 -11.79 -19.58 9.32
CA LYS A 199 -11.49 -20.78 10.11
C LYS A 199 -11.20 -21.94 9.17
N LEU A 200 -10.07 -22.60 9.37
CA LEU A 200 -9.67 -23.83 8.68
C LEU A 200 -9.56 -24.97 9.68
N ARG A 201 -9.81 -26.20 9.21
CA ARG A 201 -9.72 -27.41 10.03
C ARG A 201 -9.04 -28.51 9.25
N TRP A 202 -8.19 -29.27 9.91
CA TRP A 202 -7.53 -30.45 9.39
C TRP A 202 -7.70 -31.61 10.36
N THR A 203 -7.81 -32.82 9.82
CA THR A 203 -7.83 -34.05 10.59
C THR A 203 -6.47 -34.71 10.48
N LEU A 204 -5.87 -35.03 11.62
CA LEU A 204 -4.51 -35.56 11.75
C LEU A 204 -4.52 -36.93 12.43
N HIS A 205 -3.63 -37.81 12.02
CA HIS A 205 -3.37 -39.10 12.66
C HIS A 205 -1.95 -39.13 13.22
N GLY A 206 -1.80 -39.76 14.40
CA GLY A 206 -0.53 -39.83 15.12
C GLY A 206 -0.27 -38.62 16.01
N SER A 207 1.01 -38.41 16.33
CA SER A 207 1.51 -37.39 17.24
C SER A 207 2.88 -36.91 16.76
N GLY A 208 3.18 -35.64 16.98
CA GLY A 208 4.37 -35.02 16.42
C GLY A 208 4.17 -33.53 16.21
N ALA A 209 4.98 -32.91 15.36
CA ALA A 209 4.81 -31.51 15.00
C ALA A 209 4.39 -31.34 13.54
N LEU A 210 3.78 -30.20 13.27
CA LEU A 210 3.55 -29.70 11.92
C LEU A 210 3.90 -28.23 11.83
N THR A 211 4.13 -27.76 10.62
CA THR A 211 4.27 -26.34 10.29
C THR A 211 3.10 -25.92 9.41
N LEU A 212 2.36 -24.91 9.89
CA LEU A 212 1.31 -24.25 9.13
C LEU A 212 1.92 -23.01 8.45
N VAL A 213 1.95 -23.00 7.13
CA VAL A 213 2.46 -21.87 6.32
C VAL A 213 1.28 -21.17 5.68
N ILE A 214 1.08 -19.88 5.96
CA ILE A 214 -0.09 -19.13 5.49
C ILE A 214 0.37 -17.87 4.80
N GLY A 215 -0.18 -17.55 3.64
CA GLY A 215 0.22 -16.35 2.95
C GLY A 215 -0.20 -16.27 1.50
N GLY A 216 0.45 -15.35 0.79
CA GLY A 216 0.26 -15.14 -0.63
C GLY A 216 1.20 -14.05 -1.12
N CYS A 217 1.32 -13.91 -2.44
CA CYS A 217 2.29 -13.02 -3.08
C CYS A 217 2.22 -11.55 -2.60
N ARG A 218 1.04 -11.10 -2.14
CA ARG A 218 0.84 -9.72 -1.65
C ARG A 218 1.10 -9.50 -0.17
N THR A 219 0.94 -10.52 0.66
CA THR A 219 0.99 -10.40 2.12
C THR A 219 2.26 -11.00 2.71
N GLY A 220 3.06 -11.67 1.88
CA GLY A 220 4.12 -12.56 2.35
C GLY A 220 3.54 -13.81 2.99
N TRP A 221 4.43 -14.59 3.61
CA TRP A 221 4.13 -15.86 4.24
C TRP A 221 4.47 -15.81 5.73
N ILE A 222 3.61 -16.38 6.55
CA ILE A 222 3.82 -16.60 7.98
C ILE A 222 3.90 -18.10 8.23
N GLU A 223 4.80 -18.50 9.12
CA GLU A 223 4.98 -19.90 9.51
C GLU A 223 4.66 -20.04 11.00
N GLN A 224 3.88 -21.07 11.33
CA GLN A 224 3.52 -21.38 12.69
C GLN A 224 3.67 -22.87 12.94
N ARG A 225 4.63 -23.22 13.80
CA ARG A 225 4.82 -24.60 14.27
C ARG A 225 3.78 -24.95 15.34
N VAL A 226 3.22 -26.14 15.24
CA VAL A 226 2.23 -26.70 16.18
C VAL A 226 2.69 -28.09 16.60
N THR A 227 2.57 -28.43 17.87
CA THR A 227 2.88 -29.76 18.40
C THR A 227 1.60 -30.44 18.87
N ILE A 228 1.36 -31.63 18.34
CA ILE A 228 0.25 -32.50 18.70
C ILE A 228 0.81 -33.57 19.65
N GLY A 229 0.43 -33.49 20.92
CA GLY A 229 0.90 -34.42 21.96
C GLY A 229 0.37 -35.84 21.78
N GLU A 230 1.06 -36.80 22.40
CA GLU A 230 0.57 -38.17 22.59
C GLU A 230 -0.63 -38.19 23.52
N ALA A 231 -1.49 -39.21 23.39
CA ALA A 231 -2.65 -39.38 24.26
C ALA A 231 -2.20 -39.45 25.72
N ALA A 232 -2.80 -38.62 26.59
CA ALA A 232 -2.80 -38.91 28.02
C ALA A 232 -3.50 -40.27 28.19
N THR A 233 -2.74 -41.25 28.66
CA THR A 233 -3.19 -42.63 28.85
C THR A 233 -4.17 -42.73 30.01
#